data_AF-A0A7S0AJX7-F1
#
_entry.id   AF-A0A7S0AJX7-F1
#
_cell.length_a   1.000
_cell.length_b   1.000
_cell.length_c   1.000
_cell.angle_alpha   90.00
_cell.angle_beta   90.00
_cell.angle_gamma   90.00
#
_symmetry.space_group_name_H-M   'P 1'
#
loop_
_entity.id
_entity.type
_entity.pdbx_description
1 polymer ?
#
loop_
_entity_poly.entity_id
_entity_poly.type
_entity_poly.pdbx_seq_one_letter_code
_entity_poly.pdbx_strand_id
1 'polypeptide(L)'
;MAIELHIGTLAGSLCNVSLPSTSSVLQLKAAVERAEGIPAREQKLFRRQGRDLDLLQNDVSLEDCDLADGAEVTLVRTQPYSGRYKAESMWNGAAQLEILGSHAKVFWGEKGFEADIHWDDANPRKAKFEGRHYATTIWAKYHTQGEHKEEDGLLEKFSLVFNSETGRDGFTGIFWRQHEGPARIIGTLVNEEVEH
;
A
#
# COMPACT_ATOMS: atom_id res chain seq x y z
N MET A 1 -27.57 20.03 -0.30
CA MET A 1 -28.64 19.22 0.35
C MET A 1 -27.99 18.01 1.00
N ALA A 2 -28.59 17.35 1.99
CA ALA A 2 -28.04 16.08 2.51
C ALA A 2 -28.50 14.94 1.61
N ILE A 3 -27.61 13.98 1.35
CA ILE A 3 -27.91 12.73 0.65
C ILE A 3 -27.65 11.56 1.58
N GLU A 4 -28.45 10.51 1.47
CA GLU A 4 -28.25 9.22 2.11
C GLU A 4 -27.54 8.27 1.14
N LEU A 5 -26.48 7.61 1.60
CA LEU A 5 -25.71 6.64 0.82
C LEU A 5 -25.77 5.28 1.49
N HIS A 6 -25.98 4.24 0.70
CA HIS A 6 -26.00 2.85 1.15
C HIS A 6 -24.63 2.22 0.92
N ILE A 7 -23.91 1.96 2.01
CA ILE A 7 -22.58 1.37 1.96
C ILE A 7 -22.73 -0.15 2.04
N GLY A 8 -22.18 -0.85 1.06
CA GLY A 8 -22.18 -2.30 1.00
C GLY A 8 -20.79 -2.86 0.73
N THR A 9 -20.55 -4.10 1.13
CA THR A 9 -19.38 -4.87 0.70
C THR A 9 -19.79 -5.89 -0.37
N LEU A 10 -18.84 -6.64 -0.92
CA LEU A 10 -19.17 -7.78 -1.80
C LEU A 10 -20.02 -8.86 -1.11
N ALA A 11 -20.05 -8.89 0.23
CA ALA A 11 -20.84 -9.84 1.01
C ALA A 11 -22.26 -9.34 1.34
N GLY A 12 -22.59 -8.07 1.06
CA GLY A 12 -23.89 -7.48 1.34
C GLY A 12 -23.81 -6.08 1.95
N SER A 13 -24.97 -5.56 2.36
CA SER A 13 -25.10 -4.24 2.98
C SER A 13 -24.31 -4.16 4.29
N LEU A 14 -23.70 -3.00 4.53
CA LEU A 14 -22.88 -2.70 5.70
C LEU A 14 -23.58 -1.65 6.57
N CYS A 15 -23.76 -0.43 6.06
CA CYS A 15 -24.39 0.67 6.79
C CYS A 15 -24.96 1.75 5.87
N ASN A 16 -25.76 2.66 6.43
CA ASN A 16 -26.22 3.87 5.74
C ASN A 16 -25.54 5.11 6.33
N VAL A 17 -25.13 6.03 5.47
CA VAL A 17 -24.46 7.26 5.87
C VAL A 17 -25.17 8.46 5.25
N SER A 18 -25.53 9.44 6.06
CA SER A 18 -26.12 10.71 5.58
C SER A 18 -25.13 11.86 5.74
N LEU A 19 -24.83 12.54 4.63
CA LEU A 19 -23.88 13.65 4.56
C LEU A 19 -24.37 14.74 3.59
N PRO A 20 -23.93 16.00 3.75
CA PRO A 20 -24.12 17.01 2.73
C PRO A 20 -23.54 16.57 1.36
N SER A 21 -24.21 16.89 0.26
CA SER A 21 -23.73 16.63 -1.11
C SER A 21 -22.37 17.29 -1.39
N THR A 22 -22.11 18.41 -0.74
CA THR A 22 -20.84 19.16 -0.79
C THR A 22 -19.72 18.51 0.04
N SER A 23 -20.00 17.45 0.80
CA SER A 23 -18.96 16.74 1.54
C SER A 23 -18.01 16.03 0.59
N SER A 24 -16.77 15.84 1.01
CA SER A 24 -15.79 15.08 0.22
C SER A 24 -15.91 13.57 0.46
N VAL A 25 -15.35 12.77 -0.45
CA VAL A 25 -15.22 11.31 -0.27
C VAL A 25 -14.39 10.98 0.98
N LEU A 26 -13.41 11.79 1.35
CA LEU A 26 -12.69 11.62 2.62
C LEU A 26 -13.62 11.74 3.83
N GLN A 27 -14.57 12.68 3.80
CA GLN A 27 -15.58 12.82 4.86
C GLN A 27 -16.56 11.64 4.88
N LEU A 28 -16.91 11.09 3.71
CA LEU A 28 -17.67 9.83 3.61
C LEU A 28 -16.91 8.68 4.27
N LYS A 29 -15.64 8.49 3.95
CA LYS A 29 -14.80 7.46 4.59
C LYS A 29 -14.73 7.63 6.10
N ALA A 30 -14.57 8.86 6.59
CA ALA A 30 -14.58 9.16 8.02
C ALA A 30 -15.95 8.88 8.69
N ALA A 31 -17.06 9.06 7.97
CA ALA A 31 -18.38 8.69 8.47
C ALA A 31 -18.56 7.17 8.55
N VAL A 32 -18.12 6.42 7.53
CA VAL A 32 -18.09 4.95 7.56
C VAL A 32 -17.19 4.43 8.67
N GLU A 33 -16.02 5.04 8.88
CA GLU A 33 -15.11 4.68 9.97
C GLU A 33 -15.77 4.85 11.34
N ARG A 34 -16.53 5.93 11.53
CA ARG A 34 -17.28 6.15 12.78
C ARG A 34 -18.43 5.15 12.97
N ALA A 35 -19.07 4.72 11.90
CA ALA A 35 -20.19 3.78 11.95
C ALA A 35 -19.72 2.34 12.20
N GLU A 36 -18.70 1.90 11.47
CA GLU A 36 -18.32 0.48 11.37
C GLU A 36 -16.94 0.16 11.96
N GLY A 37 -16.18 1.18 12.37
CA GLY A 37 -14.81 1.01 12.89
C GLY A 37 -13.78 0.62 11.82
N ILE A 38 -14.13 0.67 10.53
CA ILE A 38 -13.20 0.39 9.42
C ILE A 38 -12.36 1.65 9.15
N PRO A 39 -11.03 1.64 9.33
CA PRO A 39 -10.21 2.84 9.14
C PRO A 39 -10.35 3.41 7.71
N ALA A 40 -10.50 4.73 7.54
CA ALA A 40 -10.72 5.37 6.23
C ALA A 40 -9.72 4.94 5.13
N ARG A 41 -8.45 4.70 5.49
CA ARG A 41 -7.41 4.23 4.57
C ARG A 41 -7.61 2.79 4.07
N GLU A 42 -8.30 1.98 4.87
CA GLU A 42 -8.67 0.61 4.51
C GLU A 42 -9.85 0.60 3.56
N GLN A 43 -10.52 1.74 3.36
CA GLN A 43 -11.71 1.84 2.55
C GLN A 43 -11.36 2.27 1.12
N LYS A 44 -11.51 1.35 0.16
CA LYS A 44 -11.68 1.70 -1.25
C LYS A 44 -13.17 1.72 -1.54
N LEU A 45 -13.70 2.93 -1.77
CA LEU A 45 -15.11 3.14 -2.06
C LEU A 45 -15.29 3.22 -3.58
N PHE A 46 -16.21 2.42 -4.10
CA PHE A 46 -16.52 2.36 -5.51
C PHE A 46 -17.96 2.76 -5.75
N ARG A 47 -18.18 3.62 -6.73
CA ARG A 47 -19.50 3.84 -7.32
C ARG A 47 -19.74 2.77 -8.39
N ARG A 48 -20.96 2.25 -8.44
CA ARG A 48 -21.40 1.40 -9.54
C ARG A 48 -21.95 2.26 -10.68
N GLN A 49 -21.38 2.13 -11.88
CA GLN A 49 -21.90 2.70 -13.13
C GLN A 49 -22.29 1.58 -14.09
N GLY A 50 -23.56 1.15 -14.02
CA GLY A 50 -24.02 -0.02 -14.78
C GLY A 50 -23.29 -1.30 -14.36
N ARG A 51 -22.40 -1.81 -15.22
CA ARG A 51 -21.56 -2.99 -14.94
C ARG A 51 -20.18 -2.65 -14.36
N ASP A 52 -19.76 -1.41 -14.47
CA ASP A 52 -18.42 -0.97 -14.09
C ASP A 52 -18.39 -0.42 -12.65
N LEU A 53 -17.20 -0.46 -12.04
CA LEU A 53 -16.92 0.06 -10.71
C LEU A 53 -15.84 1.13 -10.80
N ASP A 54 -16.19 2.36 -10.44
CA ASP A 54 -15.27 3.51 -10.44
C ASP A 54 -14.83 3.83 -9.02
N LEU A 55 -13.51 3.95 -8.82
CA LEU A 55 -12.93 4.30 -7.52
C LEU A 55 -13.18 5.78 -7.22
N LEU A 56 -13.82 6.06 -6.09
CA LEU A 56 -14.05 7.41 -5.58
C LEU A 56 -12.75 8.01 -5.02
N GLN A 57 -12.41 9.21 -5.50
CA GLN A 57 -11.20 9.95 -5.11
C GLN A 57 -11.48 10.84 -3.88
N ASN A 58 -10.57 10.88 -2.91
CA ASN A 58 -10.80 11.49 -1.59
C ASN A 58 -11.22 12.97 -1.63
N ASP A 59 -10.61 13.74 -2.52
CA ASP A 59 -10.75 15.19 -2.60
C ASP A 59 -11.90 15.64 -3.50
N VAL A 60 -12.64 14.69 -4.07
CA VAL A 60 -13.82 14.97 -4.89
C VAL A 60 -15.05 15.06 -3.98
N SER A 61 -15.95 16.01 -4.27
CA SER A 61 -17.22 16.13 -3.55
C SER A 61 -18.17 14.99 -3.93
N LEU A 62 -19.13 14.66 -3.05
CA LEU A 62 -20.10 13.61 -3.34
C LEU A 62 -21.01 13.97 -4.53
N GLU A 63 -21.32 15.26 -4.71
CA GLU A 63 -22.06 15.76 -5.88
C GLU A 63 -21.28 15.64 -7.19
N ASP A 64 -19.96 15.89 -7.17
CA ASP A 64 -19.10 15.72 -8.35
C ASP A 64 -18.80 14.24 -8.66
N CYS A 65 -19.13 13.32 -7.74
CA CYS A 65 -19.04 11.88 -7.96
C CYS A 65 -20.29 11.29 -8.64
N ASP A 66 -21.25 12.12 -9.07
CA ASP A 66 -22.64 11.79 -9.46
C ASP A 66 -23.31 10.74 -8.55
N LEU A 67 -23.13 10.87 -7.23
CA LEU A 67 -23.84 10.04 -6.26
C LEU A 67 -25.22 10.66 -5.99
N ALA A 68 -26.27 9.95 -6.41
CA ALA A 68 -27.64 10.32 -6.10
C ALA A 68 -28.00 9.96 -4.64
N ASP A 69 -29.08 10.57 -4.14
CA ASP A 69 -29.70 10.15 -2.89
C ASP A 69 -30.16 8.67 -2.97
N GLY A 70 -29.82 7.88 -1.96
CA GLY A 70 -30.00 6.42 -1.91
C GLY A 70 -29.01 5.61 -2.75
N ALA A 71 -27.94 6.22 -3.28
CA ALA A 71 -26.97 5.50 -4.10
C ALA A 71 -26.21 4.41 -3.32
N GLU A 72 -25.94 3.29 -4.00
CA GLU A 72 -25.11 2.20 -3.48
C GLU A 72 -23.63 2.49 -3.72
N VAL A 73 -22.83 2.44 -2.65
CA VAL A 73 -21.38 2.55 -2.67
C VAL A 73 -20.79 1.24 -2.20
N THR A 74 -19.95 0.62 -3.03
CA THR A 74 -19.26 -0.62 -2.69
C THR A 74 -17.95 -0.32 -1.98
N LEU A 75 -17.81 -0.78 -0.74
CA LEU A 75 -16.59 -0.74 0.03
C LEU A 75 -15.81 -2.04 -0.15
N VAL A 76 -14.57 -1.92 -0.60
CA VAL A 76 -13.56 -2.97 -0.55
C VAL A 76 -12.54 -2.62 0.51
N ARG A 77 -12.31 -3.54 1.44
CA ARG A 77 -11.29 -3.38 2.47
C ARG A 77 -9.91 -3.68 1.88
N THR A 78 -8.98 -2.73 1.98
CA THR A 78 -7.57 -3.01 1.74
C THR A 78 -6.98 -3.66 2.99
N GLN A 79 -6.03 -4.58 2.78
CA GLN A 79 -5.35 -5.20 3.91
C GLN A 79 -4.47 -4.17 4.63
N PRO A 80 -4.30 -4.29 5.96
CA PRO A 80 -3.31 -3.52 6.71
C PRO A 80 -1.96 -3.50 5.97
N TYR A 81 -1.26 -2.36 6.07
CA TYR A 81 0.03 -2.14 5.42
C TYR A 81 0.05 -2.07 3.89
N SER A 82 -1.06 -2.35 3.20
CA SER A 82 -1.11 -2.14 1.75
C SER A 82 -0.87 -0.68 1.40
N GLY A 83 -0.02 -0.42 0.41
CA GLY A 83 0.37 0.92 0.00
C GLY A 83 1.77 0.97 -0.59
N ARG A 84 2.15 2.16 -1.04
CA ARG A 84 3.49 2.44 -1.56
C ARG A 84 4.34 3.09 -0.48
N TYR A 85 5.58 2.64 -0.36
CA TYR A 85 6.54 3.11 0.61
C TYR A 85 7.84 3.48 -0.11
N LYS A 86 8.47 4.55 0.36
CA LYS A 86 9.85 4.85 0.06
C LYS A 86 10.70 4.21 1.15
N ALA A 87 11.43 3.15 0.80
CA ALA A 87 12.31 2.42 1.71
C ALA A 87 13.74 2.94 1.57
N GLU A 88 14.18 3.77 2.50
CA GLU A 88 15.53 4.32 2.51
C GLU A 88 16.47 3.37 3.24
N SER A 89 17.48 2.88 2.52
CA SER A 89 18.59 2.12 3.08
C SER A 89 19.79 3.03 3.27
N MET A 90 20.50 2.84 4.39
CA MET A 90 21.86 3.38 4.48
C MET A 90 22.69 2.81 3.31
N TRP A 91 23.34 3.69 2.55
CA TRP A 91 24.31 3.39 1.48
C TRP A 91 23.78 2.85 0.15
N ASN A 92 22.53 2.36 0.09
CA ASN A 92 21.97 1.70 -1.10
C ASN A 92 20.92 2.52 -1.86
N GLY A 93 20.69 3.76 -1.44
CA GLY A 93 19.63 4.60 -1.99
C GLY A 93 18.25 4.21 -1.48
N ALA A 94 17.22 4.76 -2.12
CA ALA A 94 15.83 4.47 -1.80
C ALA A 94 15.27 3.44 -2.78
N ALA A 95 14.64 2.39 -2.24
CA ALA A 95 13.77 1.51 -3.00
C ALA A 95 12.33 2.03 -2.95
N GLN A 96 11.59 1.85 -4.02
CA GLN A 96 10.13 1.92 -3.99
C GLN A 96 9.60 0.54 -3.62
N LEU A 97 8.84 0.46 -2.54
CA LEU A 97 8.21 -0.77 -2.07
C LEU A 97 6.70 -0.62 -2.17
N GLU A 98 6.04 -1.45 -2.96
CA GLU A 98 4.59 -1.54 -3.02
C GLU A 98 4.12 -2.82 -2.34
N ILE A 99 3.23 -2.68 -1.36
CA ILE A 99 2.64 -3.80 -0.63
C ILE A 99 1.18 -3.92 -1.04
N LEU A 100 0.81 -5.12 -1.48
CA LEU A 100 -0.51 -5.48 -1.97
C LEU A 100 -0.99 -6.70 -1.18
N GLY A 101 -1.34 -6.48 0.09
CA GLY A 101 -1.71 -7.54 1.01
C GLY A 101 -0.58 -8.53 1.29
N SER A 102 -0.64 -9.73 0.70
CA SER A 102 0.39 -10.76 0.83
C SER A 102 1.46 -10.72 -0.26
N HIS A 103 1.50 -9.68 -1.09
CA HIS A 103 2.46 -9.55 -2.20
C HIS A 103 3.24 -8.24 -2.09
N ALA A 104 4.54 -8.28 -2.40
CA ALA A 104 5.42 -7.12 -2.43
C ALA A 104 6.01 -6.93 -3.83
N LYS A 105 6.15 -5.67 -4.25
CA LYS A 105 6.97 -5.27 -5.38
C LYS A 105 8.05 -4.31 -4.91
N VAL A 106 9.29 -4.57 -5.28
CA VAL A 106 10.45 -3.75 -4.90
C VAL A 106 11.09 -3.23 -6.16
N PHE A 107 11.31 -1.92 -6.24
CA PHE A 107 11.98 -1.29 -7.38
C PHE A 107 13.14 -0.41 -6.94
N TRP A 108 14.25 -0.54 -7.66
CA TRP A 108 15.44 0.30 -7.60
C TRP A 108 15.57 1.02 -8.96
N GLY A 109 14.84 2.12 -9.13
CA GLY A 109 14.64 2.71 -10.46
C GLY A 109 13.67 1.86 -11.29
N GLU A 110 14.08 1.45 -12.50
CA GLU A 110 13.23 0.67 -13.42
C GLU A 110 13.30 -0.85 -13.19
N LYS A 111 14.28 -1.32 -12.40
CA LYS A 111 14.49 -2.74 -12.13
C LYS A 111 14.04 -3.09 -10.72
N GLY A 112 13.66 -4.36 -10.54
CA GLY A 112 13.07 -4.78 -9.30
C GLY A 112 12.80 -6.27 -9.26
N PHE A 113 12.03 -6.67 -8.26
CA PHE A 113 11.47 -8.01 -8.17
C PHE A 113 10.11 -7.96 -7.47
N GLU A 114 9.37 -9.04 -7.63
CA GLU A 114 8.13 -9.29 -6.91
C GLU A 114 8.28 -10.53 -6.03
N ALA A 115 7.63 -10.54 -4.88
CA ALA A 115 7.73 -11.64 -3.92
C ALA A 115 6.49 -11.73 -3.03
N ASP A 116 6.15 -12.96 -2.63
CA ASP A 116 5.17 -13.19 -1.58
C ASP A 116 5.69 -12.71 -0.21
N ILE A 117 4.80 -12.13 0.58
CA ILE A 117 5.06 -11.66 1.94
C ILE A 117 4.68 -12.76 2.93
N HIS A 118 5.65 -13.14 3.74
CA HIS A 118 5.47 -13.95 4.93
C HIS A 118 5.23 -13.03 6.13
N TRP A 119 3.97 -12.93 6.54
CA TRP A 119 3.56 -12.25 7.77
C TRP A 119 3.84 -13.13 9.00
N ASP A 120 4.17 -12.49 10.12
CA ASP A 120 4.36 -13.19 11.41
C ASP A 120 3.00 -13.32 12.12
N ASP A 121 2.54 -14.55 12.32
CA ASP A 121 1.25 -14.85 12.97
C ASP A 121 1.14 -14.30 14.41
N ALA A 122 2.27 -14.20 15.12
CA ALA A 122 2.31 -13.68 16.50
C ALA A 122 2.42 -12.16 16.54
N ASN A 123 2.88 -11.53 15.46
CA ASN A 123 2.96 -10.08 15.36
C ASN A 123 2.67 -9.63 13.93
N PRO A 124 1.42 -9.24 13.61
CA PRO A 124 1.04 -8.89 12.24
C PRO A 124 1.73 -7.64 11.71
N ARG A 125 2.44 -6.86 12.54
CA ARG A 125 3.30 -5.76 12.10
C ARG A 125 4.64 -6.23 11.54
N LYS A 126 4.98 -7.51 11.61
CA LYS A 126 6.23 -8.05 11.06
C LYS A 126 5.99 -8.77 9.75
N ALA A 127 6.80 -8.41 8.76
CA ALA A 127 6.78 -9.00 7.43
C ALA A 127 8.18 -9.40 7.00
N LYS A 128 8.28 -10.51 6.26
CA LYS A 128 9.50 -10.92 5.57
C LYS A 128 9.19 -11.31 4.14
N PHE A 129 10.09 -10.97 3.23
CA PHE A 129 10.04 -11.41 1.85
C PHE A 129 11.43 -11.34 1.24
N GLU A 130 11.66 -12.10 0.18
CA GLU A 130 12.92 -12.12 -0.52
C GLU A 130 12.71 -12.37 -2.01
N GLY A 131 13.64 -11.89 -2.82
CA GLY A 131 13.60 -12.10 -4.25
C GLY A 131 14.94 -11.80 -4.91
N ARG A 132 15.01 -12.14 -6.19
CA ARG A 132 16.23 -11.97 -6.99
C ARG A 132 16.11 -10.71 -7.82
N HIS A 133 16.94 -9.73 -7.52
CA HIS A 133 17.06 -8.49 -8.29
C HIS A 133 18.15 -8.67 -9.34
N TYR A 134 17.79 -8.72 -10.63
CA TYR A 134 18.73 -8.88 -11.74
C TYR A 134 19.49 -7.57 -12.01
N ALA A 135 20.52 -7.37 -11.18
CA ALA A 135 21.40 -6.21 -11.18
C ALA A 135 22.80 -6.65 -10.72
N THR A 136 23.80 -5.80 -10.96
CA THR A 136 25.13 -5.92 -10.35
C THR A 136 25.41 -4.67 -9.53
N THR A 137 26.12 -4.82 -8.41
CA THR A 137 26.62 -3.68 -7.61
C THR A 137 28.14 -3.64 -7.61
N ILE A 138 28.70 -2.49 -7.23
CA ILE A 138 30.16 -2.33 -7.05
C ILE A 138 30.67 -3.32 -5.99
N TRP A 139 29.90 -3.53 -4.92
CA TRP A 139 30.24 -4.47 -3.86
C TRP A 139 30.27 -5.92 -4.35
N ALA A 140 29.26 -6.34 -5.11
CA ALA A 140 29.23 -7.67 -5.71
C ALA A 140 30.47 -7.89 -6.59
N LYS A 141 30.76 -6.95 -7.50
CA LYS A 141 31.96 -7.03 -8.36
C LYS A 141 33.25 -7.09 -7.55
N TYR A 142 33.40 -6.30 -6.50
CA TYR A 142 34.61 -6.32 -5.68
C TYR A 142 34.77 -7.66 -4.93
N HIS A 143 33.71 -8.16 -4.31
CA HIS A 143 33.75 -9.37 -3.48
C HIS A 143 33.81 -10.67 -4.27
N THR A 144 33.43 -10.64 -5.56
CA THR A 144 33.59 -11.77 -6.47
C THR A 144 34.73 -11.57 -7.46
N GLN A 145 35.63 -10.60 -7.24
CA GLN A 145 36.75 -10.32 -8.16
C GLN A 145 36.33 -10.10 -9.63
N GLY A 146 35.14 -9.54 -9.83
CA GLY A 146 34.54 -9.25 -11.14
C GLY A 146 33.72 -10.39 -11.75
N GLU A 147 33.63 -11.56 -11.09
CA GLU A 147 32.92 -12.72 -11.64
C GLU A 147 31.40 -12.58 -11.65
N HIS A 148 30.81 -11.86 -10.69
CA HIS A 148 29.37 -11.66 -10.62
C HIS A 148 28.86 -10.82 -11.79
N LYS A 149 27.86 -11.35 -12.48
CA LYS A 149 27.20 -10.69 -13.60
C LYS A 149 25.78 -10.28 -13.26
N GLU A 150 25.19 -9.42 -14.08
CA GLU A 150 23.84 -8.92 -13.85
C GLU A 150 22.80 -10.05 -13.94
N GLU A 151 22.98 -10.96 -14.89
CA GLU A 151 22.12 -12.11 -15.13
C GLU A 151 22.09 -13.11 -13.96
N ASP A 152 23.12 -13.13 -13.12
CA ASP A 152 23.16 -13.97 -11.92
C ASP A 152 22.17 -13.45 -10.87
N GLY A 153 21.96 -12.13 -10.86
CA GLY A 153 21.10 -11.41 -9.93
C GLY A 153 21.55 -11.50 -8.47
N LEU A 154 21.08 -10.55 -7.68
CA LEU A 154 21.38 -10.44 -6.26
C LEU A 154 20.17 -10.91 -5.47
N LEU A 155 20.39 -11.88 -4.57
CA LEU A 155 19.38 -12.22 -3.58
C LEU A 155 19.23 -11.06 -2.59
N GLU A 156 18.03 -10.52 -2.51
CA GLU A 156 17.65 -9.43 -1.61
C GLU A 156 16.59 -9.93 -0.64
N LYS A 157 16.75 -9.59 0.64
CA LYS A 157 15.84 -10.00 1.72
C LYS A 157 15.40 -8.79 2.52
N PHE A 158 14.11 -8.73 2.83
CA PHE A 158 13.51 -7.67 3.64
C PHE A 158 12.91 -8.28 4.91
N SER A 159 13.13 -7.60 6.03
CA SER A 159 12.49 -7.90 7.31
C SER A 159 12.00 -6.61 7.90
N LEU A 160 10.68 -6.40 7.87
CA LEU A 160 10.02 -5.15 8.23
C LEU A 160 9.30 -5.28 9.56
N VAL A 161 9.19 -4.16 10.28
CA VAL A 161 8.35 -3.96 11.44
C VAL A 161 7.60 -2.64 11.26
N PHE A 162 6.29 -2.71 11.02
CA PHE A 162 5.44 -1.52 10.88
C PHE A 162 5.29 -0.79 12.21
N ASN A 163 5.34 0.53 12.15
CA ASN A 163 5.38 1.40 13.34
C ASN A 163 3.98 1.61 13.95
N SER A 164 2.91 1.30 13.21
CA SER A 164 1.53 1.23 13.69
C SER A 164 0.80 0.03 13.08
N GLU A 165 -0.40 -0.29 13.56
CA GLU A 165 -1.32 -1.34 13.05
C GLU A 165 -1.77 -1.12 11.60
N THR A 166 -1.29 -0.03 11.01
CA THR A 166 -1.88 0.67 9.90
C THR A 166 -0.85 0.97 8.81
N GLY A 167 0.44 0.91 9.14
CA GLY A 167 1.52 1.30 8.22
C GLY A 167 1.61 2.80 7.94
N ARG A 168 0.68 3.63 8.44
CA ARG A 168 0.71 5.10 8.33
C ARG A 168 2.02 5.71 8.82
N ASP A 169 2.56 5.17 9.90
CA ASP A 169 3.79 5.69 10.52
C ASP A 169 5.04 5.05 9.89
N GLY A 170 4.86 4.40 8.74
CA GLY A 170 5.91 3.70 8.05
C GLY A 170 6.35 2.41 8.75
N PHE A 171 7.59 2.02 8.49
CA PHE A 171 8.22 0.86 9.11
C PHE A 171 9.70 1.10 9.37
N THR A 172 10.27 0.26 10.21
CA THR A 172 11.72 0.07 10.30
C THR A 172 12.05 -1.38 9.99
N GLY A 173 13.28 -1.66 9.57
CA GLY A 173 13.62 -3.02 9.22
C GLY A 173 15.09 -3.25 8.90
N ILE A 174 15.34 -4.46 8.40
CA ILE A 174 16.62 -4.87 7.85
C ILE A 174 16.41 -5.23 6.39
N PHE A 175 17.21 -4.62 5.53
CA PHE A 175 17.46 -5.04 4.16
C PHE A 175 18.76 -5.83 4.15
N TRP A 176 18.80 -6.98 3.51
CA TRP A 176 20.03 -7.72 3.28
C TRP A 176 20.19 -7.96 1.79
N ARG A 177 21.39 -7.71 1.27
CA ARG A 177 21.72 -8.00 -0.12
C ARG A 177 22.93 -8.92 -0.17
N GLN A 178 22.86 -9.90 -1.06
CA GLN A 178 23.96 -10.81 -1.35
C GLN A 178 25.26 -10.05 -1.60
N HIS A 179 26.37 -10.51 -1.01
CA HIS A 179 27.71 -9.90 -1.03
C HIS A 179 27.88 -8.57 -0.25
N GLU A 180 26.80 -7.88 0.11
CA GLU A 180 26.85 -6.61 0.85
C GLU A 180 26.53 -6.77 2.34
N GLY A 181 25.68 -7.73 2.68
CA GLY A 181 25.24 -7.94 4.06
C GLY A 181 24.02 -7.09 4.45
N PRO A 182 23.71 -7.01 5.76
CA PRO A 182 22.53 -6.34 6.26
C PRO A 182 22.74 -4.82 6.42
N ALA A 183 21.73 -4.04 6.03
CA ALA A 183 21.59 -2.62 6.24
C ALA A 183 20.25 -2.32 6.93
N ARG A 184 20.23 -1.29 7.78
CA ARG A 184 18.96 -0.81 8.35
C ARG A 184 18.19 -0.04 7.29
N ILE A 185 16.88 -0.23 7.29
CA ILE A 185 15.96 0.50 6.42
C ILE A 185 14.88 1.20 7.22
N ILE A 186 14.46 2.36 6.71
CA ILE A 186 13.31 3.12 7.19
C ILE A 186 12.38 3.28 6.00
N GLY A 187 11.15 2.80 6.15
CA GLY A 187 10.11 2.96 5.16
C GLY A 187 9.17 4.07 5.54
N THR A 188 8.97 5.03 4.65
CA THR A 188 7.94 6.07 4.80
C THR A 188 6.85 5.82 3.78
N LEU A 189 5.59 5.85 4.22
CA LEU A 189 4.45 5.73 3.31
C LEU A 189 4.45 6.91 2.33
N VAL A 190 4.22 6.62 1.06
CA VAL A 190 4.05 7.63 0.00
C VAL A 190 2.55 7.78 -0.21
N ASN A 191 2.01 8.94 0.14
CA ASN A 191 0.63 9.28 -0.18
C ASN A 191 0.55 9.54 -1.69
N GLU A 192 -0.31 8.82 -2.40
CA GLU A 192 -0.52 9.02 -3.85
C GLU A 192 -1.32 10.30 -4.18
N GLU A 193 -1.60 11.15 -3.21
CA GLU A 193 -2.40 12.37 -3.41
C GLU A 193 -1.51 13.59 -3.61
N VAL A 194 -0.74 13.62 -4.71
CA VAL A 194 -0.42 14.86 -5.42
C VAL A 194 -0.10 14.52 -6.88
N GLU A 195 -1.12 14.36 -7.72
CA GLU A 195 -1.01 14.84 -9.11
C GLU A 195 -2.01 15.98 -9.25
N HIS A 196 -1.46 17.18 -9.46
CA HIS A 196 -2.16 18.45 -9.60
C HIS A 196 -3.06 18.50 -10.83
#